data_AF-A0A0B2WL34-F1
#
_entry.id   AF-A0A0B2WL34-F1
#
_cell.length_a   1.000
_cell.length_b   1.000
_cell.length_c   1.000
_cell.angle_alpha   90.00
_cell.angle_beta   90.00
_cell.angle_gamma   90.00
#
_symmetry.space_group_name_H-M   'P 1'
#
loop_
_entity.id
_entity.type
_entity.pdbx_description
1 polymer ?
#
loop_
_entity_poly.entity_id
_entity_poly.type
_entity_poly.pdbx_seq_one_letter_code
_entity_poly.pdbx_strand_id
1 'polypeptide(L)'
;MASQTHDASPKPDGQEPRPSSSVLLLSPTNEILLLHRVKTSTSFASAHVFPGGNLDAFHDGDDGGIPGPGSPERHQDGPGYRMGAIRETFEETGILLATKDGTLVNLSAKQRDEARKNIHGHKVKFGDFLKSIGAVAETAGLIPFTRWITPTSVPKRFTTQMYLYMLPISKKSVPSEMLLPTPDGGVEHTAAQFAPVQSWLDRAAAGSITLFPPQVYLMSLLGRFLTGSTSALEEGPLHYTAQRKKLVSFLRRRVTAETNRGKRHPTATISWADKVMSPYHLLFREEDHRVVLALDKPGPELEGGDRGGDWERVALVKFGKGGPSDVVIRMREEVLAEQRAKPDTRL
;
A
#
# COMPACT_ATOMS: atom_id res chain seq x y z
N MET A 1 41.33 17.42 -37.18
CA MET A 1 40.99 17.18 -35.76
C MET A 1 39.50 16.89 -35.69
N ALA A 2 39.12 15.62 -35.60
CA ALA A 2 37.72 15.21 -35.52
C ALA A 2 37.32 15.13 -34.04
N SER A 3 36.29 15.90 -33.68
CA SER A 3 35.68 15.91 -32.35
C SER A 3 35.01 14.56 -32.11
N GLN A 4 35.52 13.79 -31.14
CA GLN A 4 34.84 12.62 -30.62
C GLN A 4 33.70 13.09 -29.72
N THR A 5 32.48 12.95 -30.22
CA THR A 5 31.27 12.98 -29.41
C THR A 5 31.30 11.78 -28.48
N HIS A 6 31.34 12.04 -27.17
CA HIS A 6 31.16 11.01 -26.15
C HIS A 6 29.76 10.43 -26.29
N ASP A 7 29.68 9.23 -26.85
CA ASP A 7 28.49 8.41 -26.87
C ASP A 7 28.20 7.98 -25.42
N ALA A 8 27.12 8.50 -24.85
CA ALA A 8 26.70 8.15 -23.50
C ALA A 8 26.20 6.70 -23.54
N SER A 9 26.95 5.79 -22.92
CA SER A 9 26.52 4.41 -22.73
C SER A 9 25.09 4.36 -22.16
N PRO A 10 24.19 3.50 -22.68
CA PRO A 10 22.84 3.36 -22.14
C PRO A 10 22.94 2.98 -20.66
N LYS A 11 22.25 3.74 -19.79
CA LYS A 11 22.02 3.31 -18.40
C LYS A 11 21.39 1.91 -18.44
N PRO A 12 21.75 0.98 -17.54
CA PRO A 12 21.13 -0.34 -17.52
C PRO A 12 19.61 -0.13 -17.39
N ASP A 13 18.89 -0.61 -18.40
CA ASP A 13 17.44 -0.47 -18.54
C ASP A 13 16.79 -1.24 -17.40
N GLY A 14 16.58 -0.57 -16.27
CA GLY A 14 15.98 -1.17 -15.09
C GLY A 14 14.59 -1.62 -15.48
N GLN A 15 14.33 -2.93 -15.43
CA GLN A 15 13.06 -3.53 -15.86
C GLN A 15 11.87 -2.66 -15.45
N GLU A 16 11.03 -2.34 -16.43
CA GLU A 16 9.89 -1.45 -16.22
C GLU A 16 9.01 -1.97 -15.07
N PRO A 17 8.61 -1.10 -14.10
CA PRO A 17 7.78 -1.51 -13.00
C PRO A 17 6.39 -1.97 -13.48
N ARG A 18 5.99 -3.17 -13.06
CA ARG A 18 4.66 -3.72 -13.36
C ARG A 18 3.56 -2.91 -12.67
N PRO A 19 2.44 -2.60 -13.35
CA PRO A 19 1.34 -1.87 -12.75
C PRO A 19 0.65 -2.75 -11.71
N SER A 20 0.43 -2.19 -10.53
CA SER A 20 -0.24 -2.89 -9.42
C SER A 20 -1.12 -1.95 -8.60
N SER A 21 -2.04 -2.52 -7.85
CA SER A 21 -2.92 -1.80 -6.93
C SER A 21 -2.96 -2.50 -5.58
N SER A 22 -3.17 -1.73 -4.51
CA SER A 22 -3.33 -2.29 -3.18
C SER A 22 -4.27 -1.45 -2.31
N VAL A 23 -5.01 -2.10 -1.42
CA VAL A 23 -6.07 -1.48 -0.62
C VAL A 23 -5.77 -1.60 0.87
N LEU A 24 -5.59 -0.46 1.51
CA LEU A 24 -5.66 -0.34 2.97
C LEU A 24 -7.14 -0.40 3.35
N LEU A 25 -7.63 -1.59 3.65
CA LEU A 25 -9.03 -1.83 3.98
C LEU A 25 -9.26 -1.67 5.48
N LEU A 26 -10.13 -0.74 5.87
CA LEU A 26 -10.55 -0.54 7.26
C LEU A 26 -11.90 -1.22 7.54
N SER A 27 -11.98 -1.94 8.66
CA SER A 27 -13.21 -2.49 9.21
C SER A 27 -14.15 -1.37 9.71
N PRO A 28 -15.43 -1.67 10.02
CA PRO A 28 -16.33 -0.72 10.69
C PRO A 28 -15.77 -0.12 11.99
N THR A 29 -14.90 -0.85 12.67
CA THR A 29 -14.22 -0.49 13.92
C THR A 29 -12.79 0.05 13.69
N ASN A 30 -12.47 0.46 12.45
CA ASN A 30 -11.19 1.04 12.06
C ASN A 30 -9.96 0.13 12.24
N GLU A 31 -10.14 -1.18 12.35
CA GLU A 31 -9.05 -2.14 12.24
C GLU A 31 -8.62 -2.27 10.78
N ILE A 32 -7.33 -2.56 10.52
CA ILE A 32 -6.79 -2.69 9.17
C ILE A 32 -6.56 -4.15 8.79
N LEU A 33 -6.93 -4.51 7.57
CA LEU A 33 -6.73 -5.85 7.01
C LEU A 33 -5.29 -6.03 6.54
N LEU A 34 -4.63 -7.09 7.02
CA LEU A 34 -3.40 -7.61 6.43
C LEU A 34 -3.57 -9.08 6.04
N LEU A 35 -2.83 -9.45 4.99
CA LEU A 35 -2.75 -10.80 4.44
C LEU A 35 -1.36 -11.37 4.71
N HIS A 36 -1.31 -12.68 4.94
CA HIS A 36 -0.07 -13.41 5.18
C HIS A 36 -0.11 -14.77 4.46
N ARG A 37 0.79 -14.98 3.51
CA ARG A 37 0.94 -16.27 2.81
C ARG A 37 1.70 -17.28 3.66
N VAL A 38 1.00 -18.15 4.36
CA VAL A 38 1.59 -19.27 5.10
C VAL A 38 2.28 -20.23 4.12
N LYS A 39 3.61 -20.18 4.06
CA LYS A 39 4.40 -21.22 3.40
C LYS A 39 4.31 -22.51 4.22
N THR A 40 4.07 -23.64 3.56
CA THR A 40 4.11 -24.99 4.16
C THR A 40 5.54 -25.55 4.32
N SER A 41 6.57 -24.72 4.15
CA SER A 41 7.98 -25.10 4.17
C SER A 41 8.75 -24.30 5.23
N THR A 42 9.59 -25.01 6.00
CA THR A 42 10.16 -24.68 7.31
C THR A 42 11.28 -23.62 7.33
N SER A 43 11.23 -22.60 6.48
CA SER A 43 12.09 -21.43 6.60
C SER A 43 11.41 -20.23 5.94
N PHE A 44 11.57 -19.05 6.54
CA PHE A 44 11.00 -17.74 6.18
C PHE A 44 9.66 -17.40 6.84
N ALA A 45 9.66 -16.33 7.66
CA ALA A 45 8.47 -15.58 8.00
C ALA A 45 7.95 -14.93 6.72
N SER A 46 6.77 -15.34 6.25
CA SER A 46 6.07 -14.65 5.19
C SER A 46 5.73 -13.22 5.63
N ALA A 47 5.92 -12.25 4.73
CA ALA A 47 5.58 -10.86 5.03
C ALA A 47 4.07 -10.69 5.12
N HIS A 48 3.65 -9.78 5.99
CA HIS A 48 2.27 -9.30 6.04
C HIS A 48 2.12 -8.11 5.09
N VAL A 49 1.07 -8.12 4.26
CA VAL A 49 0.83 -7.11 3.22
C VAL A 49 -0.63 -6.70 3.19
N PHE A 50 -0.94 -5.53 2.63
CA PHE A 50 -2.31 -5.17 2.29
C PHE A 50 -2.79 -6.04 1.12
N PRO A 51 -4.11 -6.29 0.98
CA PRO A 51 -4.67 -6.89 -0.22
C PRO A 51 -4.26 -6.12 -1.47
N GLY A 52 -3.91 -6.82 -2.54
CA GLY A 52 -3.48 -6.20 -3.78
C GLY A 52 -2.52 -7.03 -4.61
N GLY A 53 -2.42 -6.67 -5.88
CA GLY A 53 -1.64 -7.41 -6.86
C GLY A 53 -1.45 -6.65 -8.16
N ASN A 54 -0.99 -7.37 -9.18
CA ASN A 54 -0.75 -6.78 -10.49
C ASN A 54 -2.08 -6.50 -11.19
N LEU A 55 -2.12 -5.45 -12.00
CA LEU A 55 -3.20 -5.31 -12.97
C LEU A 55 -3.06 -6.42 -14.02
N ASP A 56 -4.19 -6.96 -14.43
CA ASP A 56 -4.29 -8.05 -15.39
C ASP A 56 -5.02 -7.54 -16.64
N ALA A 57 -4.45 -7.74 -17.83
CA ALA A 57 -5.03 -7.19 -19.06
C ALA A 57 -6.39 -7.81 -19.41
N PHE A 58 -6.62 -9.07 -19.06
CA PHE A 58 -7.91 -9.74 -19.28
C PHE A 58 -9.00 -9.15 -18.38
N HIS A 59 -8.67 -8.83 -17.13
CA HIS A 59 -9.62 -8.28 -16.17
C HIS A 59 -9.77 -6.76 -16.19
N ASP A 60 -8.65 -6.04 -16.22
CA ASP A 60 -8.54 -4.62 -15.91
C ASP A 60 -8.19 -3.76 -17.15
N GLY A 61 -8.06 -4.39 -18.32
CA GLY A 61 -7.64 -3.76 -19.57
C GLY A 61 -8.75 -3.12 -20.42
N ASP A 62 -10.02 -3.22 -20.00
CA ASP A 62 -11.12 -2.59 -20.74
C ASP A 62 -10.97 -1.06 -20.80
N ASP A 63 -11.46 -0.46 -21.88
CA ASP A 63 -11.47 0.99 -22.13
C ASP A 63 -10.08 1.65 -21.97
N GLY A 64 -9.00 0.92 -22.30
CA GLY A 64 -7.62 1.42 -22.16
C GLY A 64 -7.15 1.52 -20.71
N GLY A 65 -7.78 0.78 -19.79
CA GLY A 65 -7.61 0.91 -18.35
C GLY A 65 -6.19 0.68 -17.81
N ILE A 66 -5.32 0.01 -18.56
CA ILE A 66 -3.90 -0.19 -18.21
C ILE A 66 -3.03 0.56 -19.23
N PRO A 67 -2.39 1.68 -18.83
CA PRO A 67 -1.46 2.38 -19.70
C PRO A 67 -0.29 1.50 -20.12
N GLY A 68 0.18 1.65 -21.36
CA GLY A 68 1.26 0.85 -21.93
C GLY A 68 2.63 1.09 -21.28
N PRO A 69 3.59 0.21 -21.54
CA PRO A 69 5.01 0.41 -21.25
C PRO A 69 5.52 1.82 -21.59
N GLY A 70 6.24 2.47 -20.67
CA GLY A 70 6.88 3.77 -20.87
C GLY A 70 5.95 4.98 -20.86
N SER A 71 4.62 4.80 -20.76
CA SER A 71 3.71 5.95 -20.60
C SER A 71 3.79 6.53 -19.18
N PRO A 72 3.94 7.86 -19.01
CA PRO A 72 3.82 8.50 -17.69
C PRO A 72 2.48 8.24 -16.99
N GLU A 73 1.41 7.95 -17.75
CA GLU A 73 0.07 7.62 -17.22
C GLU A 73 0.08 6.30 -16.44
N ARG A 74 1.04 5.41 -16.71
CA ARG A 74 1.28 4.18 -15.94
C ARG A 74 1.63 4.47 -14.47
N HIS A 75 1.93 5.72 -14.12
CA HIS A 75 2.20 6.12 -12.76
C HIS A 75 1.12 7.04 -12.18
N GLN A 76 -0.08 7.01 -12.78
CA GLN A 76 -1.24 7.78 -12.37
C GLN A 76 -2.40 6.88 -11.97
N ASP A 77 -3.26 7.36 -11.07
CA ASP A 77 -4.52 6.70 -10.75
C ASP A 77 -5.42 6.62 -12.00
N GLY A 78 -6.19 5.56 -12.16
CA GLY A 78 -7.03 5.36 -13.33
C GLY A 78 -8.01 4.19 -13.20
N PRO A 79 -8.91 4.01 -14.18
CA PRO A 79 -9.97 3.00 -14.12
C PRO A 79 -9.45 1.57 -13.92
N GLY A 80 -8.37 1.16 -14.63
CA GLY A 80 -7.79 -0.17 -14.47
C GLY A 80 -7.16 -0.37 -13.08
N TYR A 81 -6.53 0.65 -12.51
CA TYR A 81 -5.99 0.57 -11.14
C TYR A 81 -7.11 0.39 -10.11
N ARG A 82 -8.22 1.12 -10.26
CA ARG A 82 -9.37 1.01 -9.35
C ARG A 82 -10.09 -0.33 -9.48
N MET A 83 -10.24 -0.83 -10.71
CA MET A 83 -10.81 -2.16 -10.95
C MET A 83 -9.91 -3.26 -10.37
N GLY A 84 -8.62 -3.22 -10.68
CA GLY A 84 -7.64 -4.18 -10.17
C GLY A 84 -7.55 -4.18 -8.65
N ALA A 85 -7.67 -3.03 -7.99
CA ALA A 85 -7.71 -2.92 -6.54
C ALA A 85 -8.88 -3.73 -5.93
N ILE A 86 -10.07 -3.61 -6.52
CA ILE A 86 -11.29 -4.29 -6.06
C ILE A 86 -11.23 -5.78 -6.39
N ARG A 87 -10.78 -6.14 -7.61
CA ARG A 87 -10.60 -7.53 -8.04
C ARG A 87 -9.64 -8.26 -7.10
N GLU A 88 -8.43 -7.75 -6.92
CA GLU A 88 -7.40 -8.38 -6.08
C GLU A 88 -7.88 -8.52 -4.62
N THR A 89 -8.56 -7.50 -4.08
CA THR A 89 -9.17 -7.60 -2.74
C THR A 89 -10.18 -8.75 -2.68
N PHE A 90 -11.02 -8.91 -3.70
CA PHE A 90 -11.99 -10.00 -3.75
C PHE A 90 -11.32 -11.37 -3.91
N GLU A 91 -10.32 -11.49 -4.79
CA GLU A 91 -9.61 -12.74 -5.04
C GLU A 91 -8.83 -13.21 -3.81
N GLU A 92 -8.13 -12.31 -3.12
CA GLU A 92 -7.28 -12.67 -1.99
C GLU A 92 -8.04 -12.83 -0.66
N THR A 93 -9.15 -12.11 -0.48
CA THR A 93 -9.82 -12.05 0.83
C THR A 93 -11.29 -12.47 0.79
N GLY A 94 -11.88 -12.56 -0.39
CA GLY A 94 -13.31 -12.79 -0.57
C GLY A 94 -14.22 -11.62 -0.19
N ILE A 95 -13.65 -10.47 0.18
CA ILE A 95 -14.42 -9.25 0.44
C ILE A 95 -14.70 -8.57 -0.89
N LEU A 96 -15.97 -8.54 -1.28
CA LEU A 96 -16.38 -7.90 -2.53
C LEU A 96 -16.71 -6.43 -2.31
N LEU A 97 -15.85 -5.53 -2.78
CA LEU A 97 -16.10 -4.09 -2.79
C LEU A 97 -16.92 -3.70 -4.02
N ALA A 98 -18.17 -4.13 -4.06
CA ALA A 98 -19.13 -3.82 -5.11
C ALA A 98 -20.49 -3.48 -4.49
N THR A 99 -21.24 -2.59 -5.14
CA THR A 99 -22.56 -2.17 -4.69
C THR A 99 -23.65 -2.58 -5.66
N LYS A 100 -24.83 -2.85 -5.10
CA LYS A 100 -26.10 -3.01 -5.81
C LYS A 100 -27.09 -2.08 -5.12
N ASP A 101 -27.70 -1.18 -5.89
CA ASP A 101 -28.60 -0.14 -5.38
C ASP A 101 -28.00 0.68 -4.22
N GLY A 102 -26.70 0.98 -4.32
CA GLY A 102 -25.95 1.76 -3.31
C GLY A 102 -25.61 0.99 -2.01
N THR A 103 -25.87 -0.31 -1.95
CA THR A 103 -25.52 -1.17 -0.79
C THR A 103 -24.47 -2.18 -1.18
N LEU A 104 -23.49 -2.43 -0.31
CA LEU A 104 -22.46 -3.45 -0.54
C LEU A 104 -23.10 -4.83 -0.73
N VAL A 105 -22.66 -5.52 -1.77
CA VAL A 105 -23.13 -6.86 -2.10
C VAL A 105 -22.59 -7.87 -1.08
N ASN A 106 -23.47 -8.74 -0.61
CA ASN A 106 -23.09 -9.90 0.17
C ASN A 106 -23.36 -11.18 -0.63
N LEU A 107 -22.32 -12.02 -0.78
CA LEU A 107 -22.41 -13.31 -1.44
C LEU A 107 -22.45 -14.42 -0.40
N SER A 108 -23.18 -15.50 -0.68
CA SER A 108 -23.01 -16.73 0.10
C SER A 108 -21.58 -17.27 -0.06
N ALA A 109 -21.10 -18.05 0.91
CA ALA A 109 -19.76 -18.65 0.85
C ALA A 109 -19.53 -19.45 -0.45
N LYS A 110 -20.50 -20.26 -0.85
CA LYS A 110 -20.44 -21.04 -2.10
C LYS A 110 -20.31 -20.16 -3.34
N GLN A 111 -21.16 -19.13 -3.47
CA GLN A 111 -21.09 -18.21 -4.62
C GLN A 111 -19.77 -17.46 -4.67
N ARG A 112 -19.29 -17.01 -3.52
CA ARG A 112 -18.00 -16.31 -3.39
C ARG A 112 -16.84 -17.21 -3.83
N ASP A 113 -16.78 -18.45 -3.36
CA ASP A 113 -15.67 -19.35 -3.64
C ASP A 113 -15.67 -19.82 -5.10
N GLU A 114 -16.85 -20.11 -5.66
CA GLU A 114 -17.01 -20.41 -7.08
C GLU A 114 -16.60 -19.22 -7.96
N ALA A 115 -17.03 -18.01 -7.62
CA ALA A 115 -16.67 -16.80 -8.33
C ALA A 115 -15.15 -16.54 -8.27
N ARG A 116 -14.54 -16.61 -7.08
CA ARG A 116 -13.08 -16.44 -6.90
C ARG A 116 -12.30 -17.43 -7.75
N LYS A 117 -12.68 -18.72 -7.72
CA LYS A 117 -12.04 -19.76 -8.53
C LYS A 117 -12.13 -19.49 -10.03
N ASN A 118 -13.29 -19.03 -10.50
CA ASN A 118 -13.51 -18.77 -11.92
C ASN A 118 -12.83 -17.49 -12.41
N ILE A 119 -12.80 -16.44 -11.58
CA ILE A 119 -12.12 -15.17 -11.91
C ILE A 119 -10.61 -15.41 -11.94
N HIS A 120 -10.05 -15.97 -10.87
CA HIS A 120 -8.62 -16.26 -10.77
C HIS A 120 -8.10 -17.19 -11.88
N GLY A 121 -8.93 -18.16 -12.29
CA GLY A 121 -8.62 -19.08 -13.39
C GLY A 121 -8.89 -18.52 -14.79
N HIS A 122 -9.11 -17.20 -14.94
CA HIS A 122 -9.46 -16.51 -16.20
C HIS A 122 -10.66 -17.11 -16.94
N LYS A 123 -11.57 -17.80 -16.24
CA LYS A 123 -12.78 -18.39 -16.85
C LYS A 123 -13.90 -17.38 -17.01
N VAL A 124 -13.98 -16.42 -16.08
CA VAL A 124 -14.97 -15.35 -16.09
C VAL A 124 -14.24 -14.04 -15.81
N LYS A 125 -14.49 -13.03 -16.63
CA LYS A 125 -13.95 -11.69 -16.41
C LYS A 125 -14.62 -11.05 -15.19
N PHE A 126 -13.84 -10.41 -14.32
CA PHE A 126 -14.36 -9.81 -13.08
C PHE A 126 -15.51 -8.82 -13.32
N GLY A 127 -15.38 -7.93 -14.30
CA GLY A 127 -16.45 -7.00 -14.68
C GLY A 127 -17.74 -7.68 -15.14
N ASP A 128 -17.63 -8.81 -15.86
CA ASP A 128 -18.79 -9.56 -16.32
C ASP A 128 -19.45 -10.36 -15.19
N PHE A 129 -18.65 -10.87 -14.25
CA PHE A 129 -19.17 -11.42 -13.00
C PHE A 129 -20.01 -10.38 -12.24
N LEU A 130 -19.51 -9.16 -12.06
CA LEU A 130 -20.26 -8.08 -11.40
C LEU A 130 -21.59 -7.78 -12.12
N LYS A 131 -21.56 -7.67 -13.46
CA LYS A 131 -22.78 -7.49 -14.27
C LYS A 131 -23.77 -8.63 -14.05
N SER A 132 -23.30 -9.88 -14.00
CA SER A 132 -24.16 -11.07 -13.84
C SER A 132 -24.96 -11.09 -12.53
N ILE A 133 -24.44 -10.46 -11.47
CA ILE A 133 -25.13 -10.34 -10.17
C ILE A 133 -25.87 -8.99 -10.02
N GLY A 134 -25.84 -8.16 -11.05
CA GLY A 134 -26.42 -6.81 -11.07
C GLY A 134 -25.69 -5.83 -10.14
N ALA A 135 -24.38 -5.99 -9.98
CA ALA A 135 -23.53 -5.17 -9.14
C ALA A 135 -22.57 -4.31 -9.96
N VAL A 136 -22.08 -3.23 -9.36
CA VAL A 136 -21.06 -2.35 -9.92
C VAL A 136 -19.90 -2.25 -8.92
N ALA A 137 -18.67 -2.23 -9.43
CA ALA A 137 -17.48 -2.06 -8.59
C ALA A 137 -17.54 -0.71 -7.83
N GLU A 138 -17.28 -0.72 -6.53
CA GLU A 138 -17.35 0.46 -5.67
C GLU A 138 -16.07 1.30 -5.79
N THR A 139 -15.76 1.73 -7.02
CA THR A 139 -14.53 2.48 -7.34
C THR A 139 -14.54 3.89 -6.78
N ALA A 140 -15.70 4.49 -6.53
CA ALA A 140 -15.85 5.81 -5.94
C ALA A 140 -15.46 5.84 -4.45
N GLY A 141 -15.69 4.73 -3.73
CA GLY A 141 -15.25 4.55 -2.34
C GLY A 141 -13.74 4.41 -2.16
N LEU A 142 -12.98 4.10 -3.22
CA LEU A 142 -11.51 4.07 -3.17
C LEU A 142 -10.95 5.50 -3.10
N ILE A 143 -10.38 5.86 -1.95
CA ILE A 143 -9.65 7.11 -1.75
C ILE A 143 -8.21 6.90 -2.19
N PRO A 144 -7.72 7.53 -3.27
CA PRO A 144 -6.31 7.42 -3.66
C PRO A 144 -5.42 7.95 -2.54
N PHE A 145 -4.41 7.17 -2.16
CA PHE A 145 -3.55 7.53 -1.03
C PHE A 145 -2.14 7.87 -1.46
N THR A 146 -1.35 6.95 -2.01
CA THR A 146 0.02 7.22 -2.49
C THR A 146 0.38 6.21 -3.57
N ARG A 147 1.41 6.48 -4.36
CA ARG A 147 2.01 5.50 -5.26
C ARG A 147 3.41 5.12 -4.79
N TRP A 148 3.74 3.84 -4.93
CA TRP A 148 5.05 3.32 -4.59
C TRP A 148 5.68 2.67 -5.81
N ILE A 149 6.87 3.15 -6.20
CA ILE A 149 7.65 2.57 -7.30
C ILE A 149 8.84 1.85 -6.71
N THR A 150 8.94 0.54 -6.97
CA THR A 150 10.07 -0.25 -6.48
C THR A 150 11.39 0.33 -7.00
N PRO A 151 12.40 0.55 -6.14
CA PRO A 151 13.70 1.07 -6.57
C PRO A 151 14.37 0.20 -7.63
N THR A 152 15.21 0.79 -8.48
CA THR A 152 15.92 0.09 -9.58
C THR A 152 16.91 -0.96 -9.11
N SER A 153 17.36 -0.89 -7.85
CA SER A 153 18.23 -1.90 -7.25
C SER A 153 17.53 -3.23 -6.94
N VAL A 154 16.20 -3.28 -7.02
CA VAL A 154 15.41 -4.49 -6.77
C VAL A 154 15.01 -5.10 -8.12
N PRO A 155 15.28 -6.40 -8.38
CA PRO A 155 15.00 -7.02 -9.68
C PRO A 155 13.52 -7.02 -10.06
N LYS A 156 12.63 -7.37 -9.11
CA LYS A 156 11.19 -7.41 -9.34
C LYS A 156 10.59 -6.06 -8.98
N ARG A 157 10.20 -5.29 -10.00
CA ARG A 157 9.69 -3.93 -9.82
C ARG A 157 8.19 -3.81 -10.07
N PHE A 158 7.58 -2.90 -9.31
CA PHE A 158 6.16 -2.61 -9.32
C PHE A 158 5.93 -1.11 -9.21
N THR A 159 4.83 -0.63 -9.78
CA THR A 159 4.29 0.73 -9.59
C THR A 159 2.89 0.58 -9.00
N THR A 160 2.85 0.57 -7.66
CA THR A 160 1.65 0.24 -6.90
C THR A 160 0.88 1.49 -6.53
N GLN A 161 -0.36 1.62 -7.01
CA GLN A 161 -1.31 2.59 -6.49
C GLN A 161 -1.91 2.08 -5.17
N MET A 162 -1.70 2.82 -4.09
CA MET A 162 -2.30 2.54 -2.78
C MET A 162 -3.62 3.30 -2.67
N TYR A 163 -4.66 2.60 -2.23
CA TYR A 163 -5.96 3.18 -1.90
C TYR A 163 -6.30 2.94 -0.44
N LEU A 164 -7.02 3.87 0.17
CA LEU A 164 -7.74 3.64 1.42
C LEU A 164 -9.20 3.33 1.07
N TYR A 165 -9.73 2.26 1.66
CA TYR A 165 -11.17 1.96 1.63
C TYR A 165 -11.68 1.74 3.05
N MET A 166 -12.84 2.30 3.39
CA MET A 166 -13.40 2.21 4.74
C MET A 166 -14.78 1.56 4.68
N LEU A 167 -14.90 0.33 5.20
CA LEU A 167 -16.19 -0.36 5.31
C LEU A 167 -17.17 0.47 6.17
N PRO A 168 -18.46 0.56 5.83
CA PRO A 168 -19.42 1.40 6.56
C PRO A 168 -19.47 1.14 8.08
N ILE A 169 -19.46 2.19 8.91
CA ILE A 169 -19.57 2.07 10.38
C ILE A 169 -20.99 1.63 10.78
N SER A 170 -22.00 2.21 10.14
CA SER A 170 -23.39 1.91 10.39
C SER A 170 -23.85 0.76 9.50
N LYS A 171 -23.99 -0.43 10.07
CA LYS A 171 -25.17 -1.30 9.93
C LYS A 171 -24.87 -2.69 10.48
N LYS A 172 -25.94 -3.34 10.92
CA LYS A 172 -26.12 -4.79 11.14
C LYS A 172 -25.84 -5.65 9.88
N SER A 173 -24.97 -5.19 8.96
CA SER A 173 -24.78 -5.73 7.61
C SER A 173 -23.32 -5.79 7.18
N VAL A 174 -22.36 -5.75 8.09
CA VAL A 174 -21.16 -6.57 7.85
C VAL A 174 -21.54 -7.91 8.44
N PRO A 175 -21.84 -8.93 7.62
CA PRO A 175 -22.05 -10.27 8.14
C PRO A 175 -20.87 -10.60 9.05
N SER A 176 -21.15 -11.05 10.27
CA SER A 176 -20.15 -11.62 11.18
C SER A 176 -19.44 -12.85 10.58
N GLU A 177 -19.76 -13.24 9.34
CA GLU A 177 -19.17 -14.30 8.52
C GLU A 177 -18.33 -13.77 7.34
N MET A 178 -17.77 -12.56 7.43
CA MET A 178 -16.77 -12.08 6.45
C MET A 178 -15.32 -12.18 6.95
N LEU A 179 -15.12 -13.01 7.97
CA LEU A 179 -13.83 -13.34 8.55
C LEU A 179 -13.83 -14.83 8.81
N LEU A 180 -13.14 -15.59 7.95
CA LEU A 180 -12.41 -16.84 8.23
C LEU A 180 -12.02 -17.48 6.88
N PRO A 181 -10.85 -18.14 6.82
CA PRO A 181 -10.12 -18.43 5.59
C PRO A 181 -10.87 -19.42 4.72
N THR A 182 -10.99 -19.11 3.43
CA THR A 182 -11.49 -20.06 2.45
C THR A 182 -10.30 -20.88 1.94
N PRO A 183 -10.33 -22.22 2.08
CA PRO A 183 -9.21 -23.07 1.68
C PRO A 183 -9.06 -23.00 0.16
N ASP A 184 -7.99 -22.34 -0.31
CA ASP A 184 -7.60 -22.34 -1.72
C ASP A 184 -7.05 -23.72 -2.12
N GLY A 185 -7.89 -24.76 -2.04
CA GLY A 185 -7.76 -26.03 -2.76
C GLY A 185 -6.41 -26.75 -2.67
N GLY A 186 -5.53 -26.40 -1.72
CA GLY A 186 -4.27 -27.07 -1.45
C GLY A 186 -3.00 -26.55 -2.14
N VAL A 187 -2.83 -25.25 -2.45
CA VAL A 187 -1.52 -24.79 -3.01
C VAL A 187 -0.86 -23.58 -2.32
N GLU A 188 -1.57 -22.58 -1.78
CA GLU A 188 -0.94 -21.54 -0.92
C GLU A 188 -1.95 -21.08 0.15
N HIS A 189 -1.58 -21.12 1.44
CA HIS A 189 -2.49 -20.73 2.52
C HIS A 189 -2.37 -19.22 2.79
N THR A 190 -3.28 -18.38 2.31
CA THR A 190 -3.31 -16.95 2.69
C THR A 190 -4.24 -16.73 3.90
N ALA A 191 -3.68 -16.28 5.01
CA ALA A 191 -4.46 -15.87 6.19
C ALA A 191 -4.77 -14.36 6.09
N ALA A 192 -6.04 -14.00 6.25
CA ALA A 192 -6.50 -12.61 6.27
C ALA A 192 -6.98 -12.24 7.69
N GLN A 193 -6.46 -11.14 8.25
CA GLN A 193 -6.82 -10.70 9.60
C GLN A 193 -6.99 -9.18 9.68
N PHE A 194 -8.10 -8.75 10.27
CA PHE A 194 -8.24 -7.38 10.78
C PHE A 194 -7.60 -7.29 12.17
N ALA A 195 -6.83 -6.24 12.42
CA ALA A 195 -6.38 -5.86 13.75
C ALA A 195 -6.13 -4.34 13.82
N PRO A 196 -6.06 -3.73 15.01
CA PRO A 196 -5.66 -2.35 15.16
C PRO A 196 -4.29 -2.10 14.54
N VAL A 197 -4.11 -0.92 13.94
CA VAL A 197 -2.84 -0.51 13.31
C VAL A 197 -1.67 -0.66 14.28
N GLN A 198 -1.83 -0.22 15.52
CA GLN A 198 -0.76 -0.29 16.52
C GLN A 198 -0.36 -1.73 16.81
N SER A 199 -1.32 -2.66 16.88
CA SER A 199 -1.03 -4.08 17.11
C SER A 199 -0.17 -4.68 16.00
N TRP A 200 -0.37 -4.30 14.74
CA TRP A 200 0.51 -4.74 13.64
C TRP A 200 1.91 -4.17 13.75
N LEU A 201 2.03 -2.88 14.08
CA LEU A 201 3.32 -2.21 14.26
C LEU A 201 4.09 -2.82 15.44
N ASP A 202 3.42 -3.09 16.57
CA ASP A 202 4.02 -3.72 17.74
C ASP A 202 4.51 -5.14 17.44
N ARG A 203 3.68 -5.94 16.73
CA ARG A 203 4.07 -7.30 16.28
C ARG A 203 5.32 -7.27 15.40
N ALA A 204 5.43 -6.27 14.51
CA ALA A 204 6.60 -6.13 13.65
C ALA A 204 7.84 -5.65 14.40
N ALA A 205 7.68 -4.70 15.34
CA ALA A 205 8.75 -4.23 16.21
C ALA A 205 9.28 -5.35 17.11
N ALA A 206 8.39 -6.25 17.57
CA ALA A 206 8.76 -7.45 18.32
C ALA A 206 9.37 -8.57 17.44
N GLY A 207 9.45 -8.38 16.11
CA GLY A 207 9.98 -9.38 15.18
C GLY A 207 9.06 -10.59 14.94
N SER A 208 7.83 -10.57 15.46
CA SER A 208 6.86 -11.67 15.33
C SER A 208 6.24 -11.76 13.93
N ILE A 209 6.26 -10.65 13.18
CA ILE A 209 5.85 -10.59 11.77
C ILE A 209 6.85 -9.73 10.97
N THR A 210 6.87 -9.92 9.66
CA THR A 210 7.61 -9.05 8.74
C THR A 210 6.68 -8.07 8.05
N LEU A 211 7.00 -6.77 8.10
CA LEU A 211 6.34 -5.71 7.34
C LEU A 211 7.36 -4.97 6.49
N PHE A 212 7.05 -4.79 5.20
CA PHE A 212 7.88 -3.99 4.32
C PHE A 212 7.72 -2.48 4.60
N PRO A 213 8.68 -1.63 4.14
CA PRO A 213 8.61 -0.19 4.35
C PRO A 213 7.29 0.50 3.97
N PRO A 214 6.63 0.18 2.83
CA PRO A 214 5.34 0.79 2.50
C PRO A 214 4.26 0.51 3.56
N GLN A 215 4.19 -0.72 4.07
CA GLN A 215 3.21 -1.15 5.07
C GLN A 215 3.41 -0.40 6.38
N VAL A 216 4.64 -0.37 6.90
CA VAL A 216 4.96 0.36 8.13
C VAL A 216 4.74 1.85 7.97
N TYR A 217 5.14 2.43 6.83
CA TYR A 217 4.97 3.84 6.54
C TYR A 217 3.51 4.26 6.54
N LEU A 218 2.68 3.59 5.73
CA LEU A 218 1.28 3.97 5.59
C LEU A 218 0.51 3.69 6.88
N MET A 219 0.78 2.58 7.57
CA MET A 219 0.21 2.32 8.89
C MET A 219 0.63 3.36 9.92
N SER A 220 1.88 3.80 9.95
CA SER A 220 2.35 4.85 10.85
C SER A 220 1.64 6.19 10.61
N LEU A 221 1.25 6.49 9.37
CA LEU A 221 0.41 7.67 9.07
C LEU A 221 -1.03 7.49 9.57
N LEU A 222 -1.64 6.32 9.32
CA LEU A 222 -3.02 6.04 9.72
C LEU A 222 -3.18 5.91 11.24
N GLY A 223 -2.22 5.28 11.93
CA GLY A 223 -2.25 5.01 13.37
C GLY A 223 -2.30 6.26 14.24
N ARG A 224 -1.93 7.43 13.69
CA ARG A 224 -2.11 8.74 14.34
C ARG A 224 -3.58 9.14 14.51
N PHE A 225 -4.48 8.54 13.73
CA PHE A 225 -5.91 8.83 13.73
C PHE A 225 -6.74 7.64 14.20
N LEU A 226 -6.29 6.41 13.89
CA LEU A 226 -6.98 5.16 14.20
C LEU A 226 -6.55 4.66 15.59
N THR A 227 -7.03 5.34 16.63
CA THR A 227 -6.66 5.10 18.03
C THR A 227 -7.76 4.38 18.81
N GLY A 228 -7.44 3.82 19.98
CA GLY A 228 -8.42 3.15 20.85
C GLY A 228 -8.45 1.63 20.64
N SER A 229 -8.78 0.91 21.72
CA SER A 229 -8.88 -0.55 21.71
C SER A 229 -10.29 -0.97 21.30
N THR A 230 -10.40 -2.06 20.54
CA THR A 230 -11.68 -2.75 20.29
C THR A 230 -12.40 -3.20 21.57
N SER A 231 -11.70 -3.21 22.72
CA SER A 231 -12.24 -3.56 24.03
C SER A 231 -12.94 -2.42 24.78
N ALA A 232 -12.88 -1.17 24.30
CA ALA A 232 -13.63 -0.07 24.90
C ALA A 232 -15.08 -0.10 24.39
N LEU A 233 -15.91 -0.95 25.01
CA LEU A 233 -17.35 -1.13 24.74
C LEU A 233 -18.16 0.19 24.75
N GLU A 234 -17.59 1.30 25.22
CA GLU A 234 -18.21 2.62 25.30
C GLU A 234 -17.93 3.54 24.08
N GLU A 235 -16.95 3.22 23.24
CA GLU A 235 -16.61 4.03 22.06
C GLU A 235 -17.52 3.65 20.87
N GLY A 236 -18.77 4.11 20.89
CA GLY A 236 -19.77 3.79 19.87
C GLY A 236 -19.45 4.33 18.45
N PRO A 237 -20.37 4.17 17.48
CA PRO A 237 -20.20 4.59 16.07
C PRO A 237 -19.69 6.03 15.85
N LEU A 238 -19.98 6.94 16.79
CA LEU A 238 -19.52 8.33 16.75
C LEU A 238 -17.99 8.45 16.88
N HIS A 239 -17.35 7.58 17.67
CA HIS A 239 -15.89 7.57 17.84
C HIS A 239 -15.17 7.27 16.53
N TYR A 240 -15.50 6.13 15.91
CA TYR A 240 -14.92 5.74 14.63
C TYR A 240 -15.24 6.77 13.53
N THR A 241 -16.42 7.38 13.57
CA THR A 241 -16.80 8.46 12.65
C THR A 241 -15.90 9.68 12.83
N ALA A 242 -15.61 10.09 14.06
CA ALA A 242 -14.72 11.22 14.34
C ALA A 242 -13.29 10.96 13.86
N GLN A 243 -12.77 9.74 14.07
CA GLN A 243 -11.45 9.33 13.56
C GLN A 243 -11.38 9.39 12.03
N ARG A 244 -12.37 8.81 11.34
CA ARG A 244 -12.43 8.83 9.87
C ARG A 244 -12.54 10.24 9.32
N LYS A 245 -13.28 11.13 9.97
CA LYS A 245 -13.34 12.57 9.59
C LYS A 245 -11.95 13.21 9.66
N LYS A 246 -11.19 13.00 10.74
CA LYS A 246 -9.83 13.52 10.89
C LYS A 246 -8.88 12.92 9.84
N LEU A 247 -8.96 11.61 9.61
CA LEU A 247 -8.15 10.91 8.60
C LEU A 247 -8.43 11.44 7.18
N VAL A 248 -9.71 11.55 6.79
CA VAL A 248 -10.08 12.11 5.47
C VAL A 248 -9.63 13.56 5.34
N SER A 249 -9.75 14.37 6.39
CA SER A 249 -9.23 15.74 6.41
C SER A 249 -7.71 15.78 6.22
N PHE A 250 -6.98 14.83 6.82
CA PHE A 250 -5.54 14.69 6.63
C PHE A 250 -5.19 14.30 5.19
N LEU A 251 -5.92 13.36 4.58
CA LEU A 251 -5.66 12.93 3.21
C LEU A 251 -5.95 14.02 2.17
N ARG A 252 -6.93 14.89 2.44
CA ARG A 252 -7.33 16.00 1.56
C ARG A 252 -6.54 17.29 1.78
N ARG A 253 -5.59 17.32 2.73
CA ARG A 253 -4.83 18.54 3.00
C ARG A 253 -3.91 18.89 1.82
N ARG A 254 -3.84 20.17 1.47
CA ARG A 254 -2.95 20.66 0.40
C ARG A 254 -1.47 20.60 0.79
N VAL A 255 -1.16 20.91 2.05
CA VAL A 255 0.21 20.90 2.58
C VAL A 255 0.42 19.64 3.40
N THR A 256 1.22 18.72 2.88
CA THR A 256 1.42 17.38 3.45
C THR A 256 2.55 17.30 4.47
N ALA A 257 3.27 18.39 4.72
CA ALA A 257 4.31 18.47 5.73
C ALA A 257 3.84 19.28 6.96
N GLU A 258 4.39 18.94 8.12
CA GLU A 258 4.04 19.47 9.43
C GLU A 258 5.15 20.39 9.97
N THR A 259 6.43 20.03 9.80
CA THR A 259 7.57 20.83 10.24
C THR A 259 7.80 22.04 9.35
N ASN A 260 8.44 23.07 9.91
CA ASN A 260 8.74 24.31 9.17
C ASN A 260 9.68 24.07 7.99
N ARG A 261 10.64 23.14 8.09
CA ARG A 261 11.53 22.80 6.98
C ARG A 261 10.84 21.90 5.97
N GLY A 262 10.03 20.94 6.43
CA GLY A 262 9.22 20.11 5.54
C GLY A 262 8.30 20.94 4.65
N LYS A 263 7.60 21.93 5.22
CA LYS A 263 6.70 22.83 4.47
C LYS A 263 7.38 23.68 3.40
N ARG A 264 8.69 23.90 3.50
CA ARG A 264 9.48 24.62 2.48
C ARG A 264 9.91 23.73 1.32
N HIS A 265 9.84 22.41 1.47
CA HIS A 265 10.22 21.49 0.41
C HIS A 265 9.12 21.46 -0.68
N PRO A 266 9.46 21.44 -1.98
CA PRO A 266 8.48 21.45 -3.07
C PRO A 266 7.47 20.30 -2.98
N THR A 267 7.88 19.13 -2.50
CA THR A 267 6.98 17.97 -2.37
C THR A 267 5.91 18.14 -1.28
N ALA A 268 6.00 19.15 -0.43
CA ALA A 268 5.00 19.40 0.61
C ALA A 268 3.65 19.88 0.04
N THR A 269 3.62 20.47 -1.15
CA THR A 269 2.38 20.94 -1.80
C THR A 269 1.73 19.89 -2.69
N ILE A 270 2.38 18.73 -2.87
CA ILE A 270 1.84 17.60 -3.63
C ILE A 270 0.83 16.87 -2.73
N SER A 271 -0.40 16.74 -3.22
CA SER A 271 -1.49 16.03 -2.53
C SER A 271 -1.05 14.60 -2.17
N TRP A 272 -1.63 14.00 -1.12
CA TRP A 272 -1.30 12.61 -0.79
C TRP A 272 -1.53 11.69 -1.99
N ALA A 273 -2.71 11.75 -2.61
CA ALA A 273 -3.09 10.99 -3.79
C ALA A 273 -2.04 11.03 -4.92
N ASP A 274 -1.35 12.17 -5.06
CA ASP A 274 -0.34 12.40 -6.08
C ASP A 274 1.11 12.12 -5.64
N LYS A 275 1.32 11.75 -4.37
CA LYS A 275 2.66 11.38 -3.92
C LYS A 275 3.13 10.10 -4.59
N VAL A 276 4.36 10.12 -5.08
CA VAL A 276 5.04 8.95 -5.61
C VAL A 276 6.35 8.76 -4.86
N MET A 277 6.55 7.56 -4.30
CA MET A 277 7.70 7.22 -3.47
C MET A 277 8.47 6.05 -4.07
N SER A 278 9.74 6.30 -4.40
CA SER A 278 10.74 5.28 -4.68
C SER A 278 11.88 5.42 -3.68
N PRO A 279 11.89 4.60 -2.60
CA PRO A 279 12.87 4.75 -1.53
C PRO A 279 14.31 4.65 -2.03
N TYR A 280 15.18 5.56 -1.59
CA TYR A 280 16.60 5.52 -1.91
C TYR A 280 17.47 5.65 -0.66
N HIS A 281 18.68 5.10 -0.73
CA HIS A 281 19.64 5.15 0.38
C HIS A 281 20.04 6.61 0.64
N LEU A 282 19.70 7.13 1.82
CA LEU A 282 20.11 8.46 2.27
C LEU A 282 21.45 8.39 3.00
N LEU A 283 21.54 7.53 4.00
CA LEU A 283 22.76 7.27 4.78
C LEU A 283 22.64 5.95 5.55
N PHE A 284 23.78 5.47 6.06
CA PHE A 284 23.85 4.34 6.99
C PHE A 284 24.12 4.84 8.41
N ARG A 285 23.41 4.28 9.39
CA ARG A 285 23.59 4.54 10.83
C ARG A 285 24.39 3.40 11.44
N GLU A 286 25.61 3.70 11.87
CA GLU A 286 26.52 2.73 12.48
C GLU A 286 26.05 2.26 13.87
N GLU A 287 25.36 3.12 14.64
CA GLU A 287 24.99 2.82 16.04
C GLU A 287 23.95 1.71 16.18
N ASP A 288 23.07 1.55 15.20
CA ASP A 288 21.98 0.58 15.21
C ASP A 288 21.99 -0.32 13.97
N HIS A 289 23.02 -0.18 13.13
CA HIS A 289 23.19 -0.87 11.85
C HIS A 289 21.96 -0.78 10.93
N ARG A 290 21.32 0.40 10.89
CA ARG A 290 20.16 0.64 10.02
C ARG A 290 20.52 1.51 8.82
N VAL A 291 19.92 1.19 7.69
CA VAL A 291 19.88 2.06 6.52
C VAL A 291 18.75 3.07 6.69
N VAL A 292 19.04 4.34 6.47
CA VAL A 292 18.03 5.40 6.37
C VAL A 292 17.63 5.54 4.90
N LEU A 293 16.36 5.26 4.61
CA LEU A 293 15.74 5.45 3.31
C LEU A 293 15.00 6.78 3.25
N ALA A 294 15.38 7.62 2.29
CA ALA A 294 14.62 8.80 1.94
C ALA A 294 13.44 8.45 1.02
N LEU A 295 12.33 9.19 1.17
CA LEU A 295 11.04 8.86 0.57
C LEU A 295 10.51 9.98 -0.35
N ASP A 296 11.31 10.99 -0.70
CA ASP A 296 10.85 12.18 -1.42
C ASP A 296 10.90 12.09 -2.95
N LYS A 297 11.58 11.08 -3.51
CA LYS A 297 11.76 10.97 -4.96
C LYS A 297 10.81 9.93 -5.58
N PRO A 298 10.28 10.18 -6.78
CA PRO A 298 9.31 9.30 -7.43
C PRO A 298 9.94 8.08 -8.14
N GLY A 299 11.26 8.06 -8.33
CA GLY A 299 11.98 7.07 -9.15
C GLY A 299 12.37 7.64 -10.51
N PRO A 300 13.20 6.92 -11.29
CA PRO A 300 13.65 7.37 -12.61
C PRO A 300 12.51 7.48 -13.64
N GLU A 301 11.41 6.75 -13.46
CA GLU A 301 10.25 6.75 -14.36
C GLU A 301 9.55 8.11 -14.45
N LEU A 302 9.72 8.95 -13.43
CA LEU A 302 9.10 10.27 -13.32
C LEU A 302 10.16 11.35 -13.06
N GLU A 303 11.42 11.08 -13.41
CA GLU A 303 12.51 12.06 -13.29
C GLU A 303 12.21 13.28 -14.18
N GLY A 304 12.40 14.48 -13.62
CA GLY A 304 12.06 15.73 -14.29
C GLY A 304 10.57 16.10 -14.29
N GLY A 305 9.69 15.24 -13.77
CA GLY A 305 8.27 15.55 -13.55
C GLY A 305 8.00 16.41 -12.31
N ASP A 306 6.73 16.73 -12.09
CA ASP A 306 6.23 17.50 -10.94
C ASP A 306 5.84 16.63 -9.73
N ARG A 307 6.02 15.31 -9.85
CA ARG A 307 5.68 14.30 -8.84
C ARG A 307 6.81 14.12 -7.84
N GLY A 308 6.46 13.78 -6.61
CA GLY A 308 7.41 13.51 -5.55
C GLY A 308 6.74 12.94 -4.30
N GLY A 309 7.55 12.45 -3.38
CA GLY A 309 7.07 11.70 -2.23
C GLY A 309 6.99 12.53 -0.94
N ASP A 310 7.37 11.91 0.18
CA ASP A 310 7.40 12.57 1.48
C ASP A 310 8.85 12.89 1.90
N TRP A 311 9.18 14.18 1.90
CA TRP A 311 10.49 14.66 2.36
C TRP A 311 10.60 14.69 3.87
N GLU A 312 9.50 14.87 4.59
CA GLU A 312 9.53 15.10 6.03
C GLU A 312 9.93 13.84 6.81
N ARG A 313 9.57 12.67 6.28
CA ARG A 313 9.82 11.38 6.92
C ARG A 313 10.88 10.57 6.20
N VAL A 314 11.53 9.69 6.95
CA VAL A 314 12.47 8.67 6.47
C VAL A 314 12.10 7.33 7.08
N ALA A 315 12.44 6.24 6.39
CA ALA A 315 12.31 4.89 6.92
C ALA A 315 13.69 4.37 7.33
N LEU A 316 13.87 4.02 8.60
CA LEU A 316 15.04 3.33 9.11
C LEU A 316 14.79 1.84 8.97
N VAL A 317 15.68 1.11 8.32
CA VAL A 317 15.48 -0.30 7.97
C VAL A 317 16.74 -1.09 8.25
N LYS A 318 16.60 -2.24 8.92
CA LYS A 318 17.67 -3.23 9.01
C LYS A 318 17.53 -4.21 7.85
N PHE A 319 18.54 -4.30 7.00
CA PHE A 319 18.56 -5.27 5.91
C PHE A 319 19.32 -6.52 6.33
N GLY A 320 18.70 -7.70 6.15
CA GLY A 320 19.33 -8.98 6.43
C GLY A 320 18.92 -10.06 5.43
N LYS A 321 19.40 -11.29 5.64
CA LYS A 321 19.12 -12.44 4.75
C LYS A 321 17.63 -12.76 4.60
N GLY A 322 16.81 -12.39 5.59
CA GLY A 322 15.35 -12.57 5.57
C GLY A 322 14.56 -11.42 4.93
N GLY A 323 15.24 -10.43 4.35
CA GLY A 323 14.63 -9.19 3.88
C GLY A 323 14.72 -8.05 4.90
N PRO A 324 13.97 -6.96 4.70
CA PRO A 324 13.95 -5.84 5.63
C PRO A 324 13.23 -6.21 6.93
N SER A 325 13.81 -5.80 8.04
CA SER A 325 13.23 -5.93 9.38
C SER A 325 13.44 -4.65 10.17
N ASP A 326 12.78 -4.56 11.33
CA ASP A 326 12.94 -3.44 12.27
C ASP A 326 12.78 -2.07 11.58
N VAL A 327 11.71 -1.99 10.78
CA VAL A 327 11.39 -0.79 10.02
C VAL A 327 10.75 0.22 10.97
N VAL A 328 11.31 1.43 11.03
CA VAL A 328 10.78 2.53 11.85
C VAL A 328 10.71 3.81 11.03
N ILE A 329 9.61 4.54 11.15
CA ILE A 329 9.42 5.82 10.46
C ILE A 329 9.74 6.96 11.41
N ARG A 330 10.64 7.84 11.00
CA ARG A 330 11.06 9.00 11.81
C ARG A 330 11.06 10.28 11.00
N MET A 331 11.06 11.41 11.71
CA MET A 331 11.27 12.70 11.07
C MET A 331 12.70 12.78 10.54
N ARG A 332 12.84 13.19 9.28
CA ARG A 332 14.13 13.38 8.61
C ARG A 332 15.04 14.29 9.41
N GLU A 333 14.49 15.36 9.95
CA GLU A 333 15.27 16.38 10.64
C GLU A 333 15.91 15.86 11.93
N GLU A 334 15.17 15.08 12.71
CA GLU A 334 15.65 14.44 13.93
C GLU A 334 16.79 13.47 13.62
N VAL A 335 16.57 12.58 12.66
CA VAL A 335 17.58 11.57 12.26
C VAL A 335 18.86 12.22 11.77
N LEU A 336 18.75 13.29 10.96
CA LEU A 336 19.93 14.02 10.48
C LEU A 336 20.60 14.86 11.57
N ALA A 337 19.84 15.36 12.56
CA ALA A 337 20.41 16.07 13.70
C ALA A 337 21.20 15.13 14.61
N GLU A 338 20.65 13.95 14.92
CA GLU A 338 21.34 12.88 15.65
C GLU A 338 22.64 12.47 14.97
N GLN A 339 22.65 12.36 13.64
CA GLN A 339 23.85 12.02 12.89
C GLN A 339 24.94 13.11 12.96
N ARG A 340 24.56 14.39 12.93
CA ARG A 340 25.49 15.53 13.01
C ARG A 340 26.06 15.75 14.42
N ALA A 341 25.29 15.42 15.45
CA ALA A 341 25.69 15.62 16.85
C ALA A 341 26.76 14.61 17.32
N LYS A 342 27.13 13.63 16.49
CA LYS A 342 28.15 12.64 16.84
C LYS A 342 29.55 13.26 16.79
N PRO A 343 30.36 13.13 17.85
CA PRO A 343 31.76 13.51 17.79
C PRO A 343 32.48 12.64 16.75
N ASP A 344 33.39 13.25 16.00
CA ASP A 344 34.21 12.56 15.00
C ASP A 344 35.09 11.53 15.73
N THR A 345 34.75 10.26 15.64
CA THR A 345 35.51 9.16 16.26
C THR A 345 36.79 8.80 15.49
N ARG A 346 37.19 9.61 14.52
CA ARG A 346 38.51 9.56 13.90
C ARG A 346 39.47 10.54 14.60
N LEU A 347 39.88 10.17 15.82
CA LEU A 347 41.08 10.70 16.47
C LEU A 347 41.95 9.55 16.97
#